data_AF-A0A3N5LYF0-F1
#
_entry.id   AF-A0A3N5LYF0-F1
#
_cell.length_a   1.000
_cell.length_b   1.000
_cell.length_c   1.000
_cell.angle_alpha   90.00
_cell.angle_beta   90.00
_cell.angle_gamma   90.00
#
_symmetry.space_group_name_H-M   'P 1'
#
loop_
_entity.id
_entity.type
_entity.pdbx_description
1 polymer ?
#
loop_
_entity_poly.entity_id
_entity_poly.type
_entity_poly.pdbx_seq_one_letter_code
_entity_poly.pdbx_strand_id
1 'polypeptide(L)'
;MRRGLICLLLVCFVLSLAPVRVTGQKWEQMAVIMADVSKDETAFIVDNAEGIIVDRTIMIERRDGKLKDTYEVLHVYGRWVLTKERIEHEFPAGSRIYQ
;
A
#
# COMPACT_ATOMS: atom_id res chain seq x y z
N MET A 1 -15.20 -58.95 -32.04
CA MET A 1 -15.74 -57.57 -32.00
C MET A 1 -16.18 -57.23 -30.59
N ARG A 2 -16.04 -55.96 -30.20
CA ARG A 2 -16.38 -55.31 -28.92
C ARG A 2 -15.35 -55.44 -27.78
N ARG A 3 -14.37 -54.53 -27.79
CA ARG A 3 -13.78 -53.96 -26.57
C ARG A 3 -14.04 -52.45 -26.63
N GLY A 4 -15.08 -52.03 -25.93
CA GLY A 4 -15.40 -50.62 -25.69
C GLY A 4 -15.10 -50.27 -24.24
N LEU A 5 -14.97 -48.97 -23.99
CA LEU A 5 -14.86 -48.30 -22.69
C LEU A 5 -13.56 -48.49 -21.90
N ILE A 6 -12.54 -47.73 -22.31
CA ILE A 6 -11.70 -46.98 -21.37
C ILE A 6 -11.63 -45.56 -21.97
N CYS A 7 -12.71 -44.79 -21.87
CA CYS A 7 -12.87 -43.77 -20.82
C CYS A 7 -11.55 -43.01 -20.60
N LEU A 8 -11.22 -42.04 -21.46
CA LEU A 8 -11.75 -40.67 -21.35
C LEU A 8 -11.38 -40.05 -19.98
N LEU A 9 -10.10 -40.19 -19.59
CA LEU A 9 -9.53 -39.64 -18.36
C LEU A 9 -8.31 -38.75 -18.62
N LEU A 10 -8.20 -38.18 -19.83
CA LEU A 10 -7.07 -37.33 -20.21
C LEU A 10 -7.51 -35.93 -20.72
N VAL A 11 -8.76 -35.54 -20.47
CA VAL A 11 -9.37 -34.28 -20.97
C VAL A 11 -9.70 -33.29 -19.83
N CYS A 12 -9.31 -33.57 -18.58
CA CYS A 12 -9.66 -32.70 -17.43
C CYS A 12 -8.49 -31.95 -16.79
N PHE A 13 -7.34 -31.81 -17.47
CA PHE A 13 -6.26 -30.94 -16.99
C PHE A 13 -6.30 -29.55 -17.63
N VAL A 14 -7.51 -29.00 -17.80
CA VAL A 14 -7.77 -27.62 -18.25
C VAL A 14 -8.71 -26.94 -17.25
N LEU A 15 -8.37 -27.02 -15.96
CA LEU A 15 -8.92 -26.24 -14.86
C LEU A 15 -7.69 -26.04 -13.96
N SER A 16 -7.17 -24.86 -13.67
CA SER A 16 -7.81 -23.57 -13.52
C SER A 16 -6.69 -22.55 -13.23
N LEU A 17 -6.04 -22.02 -14.28
CA LEU A 17 -5.29 -20.77 -14.14
C LEU A 17 -6.30 -19.64 -14.30
N ALA A 18 -7.22 -19.53 -13.35
CA ALA A 18 -7.98 -18.30 -13.20
C ALA A 18 -6.95 -17.21 -12.89
N PRO A 19 -6.85 -16.14 -13.68
CA PRO A 19 -5.98 -15.03 -13.31
C PRO A 19 -6.53 -14.50 -11.99
N VAL A 20 -5.75 -14.65 -10.91
CA VAL A 20 -5.98 -13.96 -9.66
C VAL A 20 -6.03 -12.49 -10.05
N ARG A 21 -7.24 -11.92 -10.12
CA ARG A 21 -7.43 -10.49 -10.33
C ARG A 21 -6.93 -9.83 -9.06
N VAL A 22 -5.64 -9.56 -9.01
CA VAL A 22 -5.04 -8.63 -8.05
C VAL A 22 -5.71 -7.30 -8.34
N THR A 23 -6.77 -7.01 -7.60
CA THR A 23 -7.36 -5.69 -7.54
C THR A 23 -6.32 -4.82 -6.85
N GLY A 24 -5.42 -4.23 -7.65
CA GLY A 24 -4.41 -3.32 -7.13
C GLY A 24 -5.11 -2.15 -6.46
N GLN A 25 -4.79 -1.90 -5.18
CA GLN A 25 -5.22 -0.69 -4.50
C GLN A 25 -4.75 0.52 -5.32
N LYS A 26 -5.70 1.38 -5.71
CA LYS A 26 -5.40 2.60 -6.43
C LYS A 26 -4.97 3.64 -5.39
N TRP A 27 -3.71 4.05 -5.45
CA TRP A 27 -3.14 5.06 -4.58
C TRP A 27 -3.34 6.46 -5.17
N GLU A 28 -3.91 7.37 -4.40
CA GLU A 28 -4.03 8.78 -4.73
C GLU A 28 -3.10 9.62 -3.86
N GLN A 29 -2.42 10.61 -4.43
CA GLN A 29 -1.53 11.47 -3.66
C GLN A 29 -2.37 12.42 -2.80
N MET A 30 -2.23 12.30 -1.49
CA MET A 30 -3.00 13.09 -0.53
C MET A 30 -2.24 14.32 -0.03
N ALA A 31 -0.92 14.18 0.19
CA ALA A 31 -0.14 15.20 0.88
C ALA A 31 1.36 15.12 0.58
N VAL A 32 2.10 16.12 1.06
CA VAL A 32 3.55 16.22 1.02
C VAL A 32 4.10 16.53 2.40
N ILE A 33 5.11 15.79 2.82
CA ILE A 33 5.81 15.99 4.09
C ILE A 33 6.55 17.34 4.08
N MET A 34 6.37 18.18 5.11
CA MET A 34 6.96 19.52 5.16
C MET A 34 8.34 19.60 5.83
N ALA A 35 8.67 18.63 6.69
CA ALA A 35 9.93 18.57 7.43
C ALA A 35 10.48 17.14 7.40
N ASP A 36 11.79 16.99 7.50
CA ASP A 36 12.43 15.67 7.51
C ASP A 36 11.85 14.81 8.66
N VAL A 37 11.51 13.57 8.34
CA VAL A 37 11.00 12.57 9.28
C VAL A 37 12.11 11.57 9.53
N SER A 38 12.47 11.45 10.79
CA SER A 38 13.54 10.56 11.22
C SER A 38 13.00 9.17 11.52
N LYS A 39 13.89 8.18 11.48
CA LYS A 39 13.59 6.84 11.98
C LYS A 39 13.12 6.90 13.44
N ASP A 40 12.26 5.95 13.81
CA ASP A 40 11.66 5.79 15.13
C ASP A 40 10.63 6.85 15.54
N GLU A 41 10.41 7.89 14.72
CA GLU A 41 9.31 8.84 14.90
C GLU A 41 7.95 8.17 14.63
N THR A 42 6.87 8.76 15.16
CA THR A 42 5.48 8.32 14.92
C THR A 42 4.59 9.47 14.46
N ALA A 43 5.15 10.67 14.31
CA ALA A 43 4.40 11.87 13.99
C ALA A 43 5.20 12.73 13.02
N PHE A 44 4.54 13.28 12.02
CA PHE A 44 5.15 14.18 11.05
C PHE A 44 4.14 15.21 10.56
N ILE A 45 4.67 16.30 10.01
CA ILE A 45 3.88 17.42 9.50
C ILE A 45 3.78 17.38 7.97
N VAL A 46 2.57 17.62 7.46
CA VAL A 46 2.27 17.64 6.04
C VAL A 46 1.74 18.99 5.58
N ASP A 47 1.78 19.27 4.28
CA ASP A 47 1.29 20.51 3.70
C ASP A 47 -0.23 20.66 3.84
N ASN A 48 -0.97 19.58 3.58
CA ASN A 48 -2.39 19.43 3.78
C ASN A 48 -2.70 18.01 4.28
N ALA A 49 -3.52 17.89 5.33
CA ALA A 49 -3.99 16.58 5.82
C ALA A 49 -5.46 16.31 5.47
N GLU A 50 -6.12 17.22 4.74
CA GLU A 50 -7.48 17.04 4.27
C GLU A 50 -7.58 15.79 3.38
N GLY A 51 -8.53 14.91 3.72
CA GLY A 51 -8.74 13.65 3.02
C GLY A 51 -7.90 12.47 3.52
N ILE A 52 -6.92 12.68 4.42
CA ILE A 52 -6.26 11.55 5.09
C ILE A 52 -7.24 10.93 6.09
N ILE A 53 -7.55 9.66 5.88
CA ILE A 53 -8.51 8.90 6.68
C ILE A 53 -7.77 8.19 7.83
N VAL A 54 -8.27 8.38 9.05
CA VAL A 54 -7.80 7.68 10.26
C VAL A 54 -8.13 6.18 10.20
N ASP A 55 -7.32 5.33 10.82
CA ASP A 55 -7.42 3.86 10.80
C ASP A 55 -7.33 3.26 9.39
N ARG A 56 -6.66 3.99 8.48
CA ARG A 56 -6.35 3.53 7.13
C ARG A 56 -4.86 3.58 6.89
N THR A 57 -4.41 2.69 6.02
CA THR A 57 -3.02 2.65 5.57
C THR A 57 -2.73 3.86 4.68
N ILE A 58 -1.57 4.46 4.88
CA ILE A 58 -0.95 5.40 3.96
C ILE A 58 0.33 4.80 3.41
N MET A 59 0.74 5.22 2.22
CA MET A 59 2.06 4.95 1.66
C MET A 59 2.87 6.24 1.65
N ILE A 60 4.06 6.22 2.21
CA ILE A 60 5.01 7.32 2.13
C ILE A 60 6.06 6.96 1.08
N GLU A 61 6.17 7.77 0.03
CA GLU A 61 7.18 7.64 -1.00
C GLU A 61 8.25 8.72 -0.82
N ARG A 62 9.52 8.32 -0.77
CA ARG A 62 10.64 9.28 -0.78
C ARG A 62 10.59 10.15 -2.03
N ARG A 63 11.08 11.38 -1.92
CA ARG A 63 11.15 12.35 -3.03
C ARG A 63 11.75 11.77 -4.33
N ASP A 64 12.75 10.89 -4.20
CA ASP A 64 13.44 10.22 -5.32
C ASP A 64 12.71 8.99 -5.88
N GLY A 65 11.59 8.59 -5.28
CA GLY A 65 10.76 7.44 -5.67
C GLY A 65 11.38 6.08 -5.37
N LYS A 66 12.56 6.02 -4.72
CA LYS A 66 13.31 4.77 -4.54
C LYS A 66 12.88 3.95 -3.33
N LEU A 67 12.21 4.59 -2.38
CA LEU A 67 11.75 3.96 -1.15
C LEU A 67 10.27 4.26 -0.95
N LYS A 68 9.52 3.22 -0.57
CA LYS A 68 8.11 3.30 -0.24
C LYS A 68 7.87 2.43 0.98
N ASP A 69 7.28 3.02 2.01
CA ASP A 69 6.80 2.30 3.17
C ASP A 69 5.32 2.57 3.39
N THR A 70 4.66 1.65 4.09
CA THR A 70 3.24 1.80 4.45
C THR A 70 3.08 1.81 5.95
N TYR A 71 2.23 2.71 6.45
CA TYR A 71 1.95 2.88 7.87
C TYR A 71 0.44 3.05 8.10
N GLU A 72 -0.07 2.64 9.25
CA GLU A 72 -1.47 2.89 9.59
C GLU A 72 -1.62 4.24 10.32
N VAL A 73 -2.56 5.07 9.88
CA VAL A 73 -2.83 6.36 10.51
C VAL A 73 -3.55 6.16 11.84
N LEU A 74 -2.92 6.57 12.93
CA LEU A 74 -3.51 6.60 14.27
C LEU A 74 -4.41 7.82 14.45
N HIS A 75 -3.94 9.00 14.04
CA HIS A 75 -4.68 10.25 14.24
C HIS A 75 -4.19 11.37 13.31
N VAL A 76 -5.04 12.37 13.08
CA VAL A 76 -4.70 13.59 12.35
C VAL A 76 -5.10 14.81 13.19
N TYR A 77 -4.12 15.66 13.52
CA TYR A 77 -4.33 16.91 14.26
C TYR A 77 -3.86 18.12 13.43
N GLY A 78 -4.80 18.80 12.79
CA GLY A 78 -4.49 19.87 11.86
C GLY A 78 -3.63 19.34 10.71
N ARG A 79 -2.34 19.70 10.69
CA ARG A 79 -1.35 19.23 9.70
C ARG A 79 -0.44 18.11 10.21
N TRP A 80 -0.62 17.69 11.45
CA TRP A 80 0.14 16.58 12.02
C TRP A 80 -0.57 15.26 11.73
N VAL A 81 0.17 14.30 11.20
CA VAL A 81 -0.28 12.92 11.00
C VAL A 81 0.50 12.05 11.97
N LEU A 82 -0.21 11.25 12.74
CA LEU A 82 0.35 10.28 13.67
C LEU A 82 0.11 8.88 13.11
N THR A 83 1.13 8.04 13.14
CA THR A 83 1.07 6.62 12.74
C THR A 83 1.00 5.70 13.96
N LYS A 84 0.45 4.49 13.78
CA LYS A 84 0.41 3.47 14.83
C LYS A 84 1.79 2.86 15.07
N GLU A 85 2.51 2.60 13.98
CA GLU A 85 3.87 2.10 13.99
C GLU A 85 4.91 3.22 13.95
N ARG A 86 6.12 2.90 14.40
CA ARG A 86 7.28 3.76 14.23
C ARG A 86 7.76 3.73 12.78
N ILE A 87 8.23 4.88 12.31
CA ILE A 87 8.85 5.03 11.00
C ILE A 87 10.14 4.22 10.95
N GLU A 88 10.26 3.31 9.98
CA GLU A 88 11.42 2.43 9.82
C GLU A 88 12.59 3.09 9.08
N HIS A 89 12.26 4.06 8.21
CA HIS A 89 13.21 4.74 7.33
C HIS A 89 13.03 6.26 7.34
N GLU A 90 14.12 6.98 7.11
CA GLU A 90 14.07 8.43 7.02
C GLU A 90 13.38 8.90 5.72
N PHE A 91 12.46 9.86 5.87
CA PHE A 91 11.78 10.51 4.76
C PHE A 91 12.09 12.01 4.77
N PRO A 92 12.85 12.54 3.80
CA PRO A 92 13.12 13.96 3.74
C PRO A 92 11.83 14.74 3.45
N ALA A 93 11.82 16.03 3.76
CA ALA A 93 10.80 16.96 3.31
C ALA A 93 10.56 16.81 1.80
N GLY A 94 9.34 17.03 1.32
CA GLY A 94 8.96 16.80 -0.07
C GLY A 94 8.70 15.33 -0.43
N SER A 95 8.80 14.40 0.52
CA SER A 95 8.28 13.04 0.35
C SER A 95 6.76 13.07 0.25
N ARG A 96 6.19 12.17 -0.56
CA ARG A 96 4.77 12.18 -0.94
C ARG A 96 4.01 11.14 -0.14
N ILE A 97 2.79 11.49 0.26
CA ILE A 97 1.87 10.59 0.95
C ILE A 97 0.74 10.22 0.03
N TYR A 98 0.43 8.93 -0.01
CA TYR A 98 -0.67 8.38 -0.77
C TYR A 98 -1.63 7.62 0.12
N GLN A 99 -2.89 7.56 -0.29
CA GLN A 99 -3.92 6.70 0.30
C GLN A 99 -4.83 6.12 -0.79
#